data_AF-A0A3D2NBZ7-F1
#
_entry.id   AF-A0A3D2NBZ7-F1
#
_cell.length_a   1.000
_cell.length_b   1.000
_cell.length_c   1.000
_cell.angle_alpha   90.00
_cell.angle_beta   90.00
_cell.angle_gamma   90.00
#
_symmetry.space_group_name_H-M   'P 1'
#
loop_
_entity.id
_entity.type
_entity.pdbx_description
1 polymer ?
#
loop_
_entity_poly.entity_id
_entity_poly.type
_entity_poly.pdbx_seq_one_letter_code
_entity_poly.pdbx_strand_id
1 'polypeptide(L)'
;MKLAIGFGLTGAVLMPIFYEIYANVAGGLALIMVLGWVLFAGVKFSALTFKEAVIGITCTIAYSGILGFVCYFFIHPAVMGMLLKRSVYFQLDIKAQMLFVAYCFVIFMGMYLVWLIRFCGRKTAEKFRSNSEKAGEYIENAFDDKEN
;
A
#
# COMPACT_ATOMS: atom_id res chain seq x y z
N MET A 1 13.00 2.72 7.27
CA MET A 1 12.40 3.59 8.33
C MET A 1 11.89 4.93 7.79
N LYS A 2 12.73 5.80 7.17
CA LYS A 2 12.28 7.10 6.64
C LYS A 2 11.07 7.02 5.69
N LEU A 3 11.05 6.00 4.82
CA LEU A 3 9.92 5.72 3.93
C LEU A 3 8.62 5.44 4.69
N ALA A 4 8.66 4.65 5.76
CA ALA A 4 7.47 4.31 6.56
C ALA A 4 6.89 5.52 7.30
N ILE A 5 7.74 6.43 7.76
CA ILE A 5 7.30 7.69 8.35
C ILE A 5 6.66 8.57 7.28
N GLY A 6 7.31 8.75 6.12
CA GLY A 6 6.76 9.54 5.03
C GLY A 6 5.42 9.01 4.53
N PHE A 7 5.34 7.71 4.21
CA PHE A 7 4.09 7.09 3.78
C PHE A 7 3.04 7.05 4.89
N GLY A 8 3.43 6.83 6.15
CA GLY A 8 2.51 6.83 7.29
C GLY A 8 1.89 8.21 7.55
N LEU A 9 2.69 9.27 7.51
CA LEU A 9 2.24 10.65 7.70
C LEU A 9 1.39 11.14 6.53
N THR A 10 1.82 10.87 5.29
CA THR A 10 0.99 11.20 4.12
C THR A 10 -0.32 10.42 4.15
N GLY A 11 -0.27 9.13 4.51
CA GLY A 11 -1.47 8.30 4.70
C GLY A 11 -2.40 8.88 5.76
N ALA A 12 -1.88 9.35 6.89
CA ALA A 12 -2.65 9.97 7.96
C ALA A 12 -3.43 11.21 7.49
N VAL A 13 -2.86 12.03 6.60
CA VAL A 13 -3.57 13.19 6.04
C VAL A 13 -4.55 12.76 4.94
N LEU A 14 -4.18 11.78 4.12
CA LEU A 14 -5.02 11.30 3.02
C LEU A 14 -6.27 10.57 3.50
N MET A 15 -6.21 9.79 4.59
CA MET A 15 -7.35 8.97 5.03
C MET A 15 -8.59 9.82 5.38
N PRO A 16 -8.49 10.91 6.15
CA PRO A 16 -9.60 11.84 6.36
C PRO A 16 -10.12 12.49 5.08
N ILE A 17 -9.23 12.84 4.15
CA ILE A 17 -9.64 13.43 2.86
C ILE A 17 -10.44 12.41 2.05
N PHE A 18 -9.97 11.16 1.98
CA PHE A 18 -10.69 10.08 1.29
C PHE A 18 -12.01 9.76 1.97
N TYR A 19 -12.09 9.86 3.29
CA TYR A 19 -13.36 9.76 4.02
C TYR A 19 -14.35 10.84 3.57
N GLU A 20 -13.92 12.11 3.47
CA GLU A 20 -14.81 13.18 3.01
C GLU A 20 -15.26 13.00 1.56
N ILE A 21 -14.39 12.47 0.69
CA ILE A 21 -14.73 12.10 -0.70
C ILE A 21 -15.72 10.93 -0.72
N TYR A 22 -15.52 9.94 0.14
CA TYR A 22 -16.42 8.79 0.28
C TYR A 22 -17.83 9.25 0.69
N ALA A 23 -17.89 10.23 1.59
CA ALA A 23 -19.13 10.77 2.12
C ALA A 23 -19.86 11.72 1.17
N ASN A 24 -19.13 12.61 0.49
CA ASN A 24 -19.73 13.75 -0.21
C ASN A 24 -19.64 13.70 -1.74
N VAL A 25 -18.84 12.79 -2.31
CA VAL A 25 -18.60 12.74 -3.77
C VAL A 25 -19.05 11.40 -4.33
N ALA A 26 -18.31 10.33 -4.03
CA ALA A 26 -18.61 8.99 -4.53
C ALA A 26 -17.83 7.94 -3.73
N GLY A 27 -18.55 7.00 -3.10
CA GLY A 27 -17.93 5.97 -2.27
C GLY A 27 -16.92 5.09 -3.04
N GLY A 28 -17.26 4.70 -4.27
CA GLY A 28 -16.37 3.90 -5.12
C GLY A 28 -15.07 4.64 -5.49
N LEU A 29 -15.16 5.94 -5.76
CA LEU A 29 -13.98 6.75 -6.12
C LEU A 29 -12.98 6.82 -4.97
N ALA A 30 -13.46 7.09 -3.75
CA ALA A 30 -12.60 7.14 -2.57
C ALA A 30 -11.86 5.81 -2.33
N LEU A 31 -12.54 4.67 -2.48
CA LEU A 31 -11.91 3.36 -2.31
C LEU A 31 -10.86 3.07 -3.40
N ILE A 32 -11.10 3.51 -4.65
CA ILE A 32 -10.10 3.42 -5.72
C ILE A 32 -8.87 4.27 -5.40
N MET A 33 -9.05 5.47 -4.84
CA MET A 33 -7.92 6.32 -4.42
C MET A 33 -7.12 5.69 -3.28
N VAL A 34 -7.80 5.08 -2.29
CA VAL A 34 -7.14 4.28 -1.22
C VAL A 34 -6.35 3.13 -1.83
N LEU A 35 -6.94 2.38 -2.76
CA LEU A 35 -6.27 1.28 -3.44
C LEU A 35 -5.03 1.77 -4.21
N GLY A 36 -5.14 2.86 -4.96
CA GLY A 36 -4.00 3.46 -5.68
C GLY A 36 -2.86 3.84 -4.74
N TRP A 37 -3.19 4.43 -3.57
CA TRP A 37 -2.22 4.75 -2.54
C TRP A 37 -1.52 3.49 -1.98
N VAL A 38 -2.29 2.46 -1.66
CA VAL A 38 -1.80 1.18 -1.15
C VAL A 38 -0.88 0.49 -2.16
N LEU A 39 -1.27 0.43 -3.43
CA LEU A 39 -0.46 -0.16 -4.48
C LEU A 39 0.85 0.60 -4.64
N PHE A 40 0.80 1.93 -4.66
CA PHE A 40 1.99 2.77 -4.77
C PHE A 40 2.95 2.57 -3.60
N ALA A 41 2.44 2.61 -2.37
CA ALA A 41 3.23 2.39 -1.16
C ALA A 41 3.81 0.96 -1.12
N GLY A 42 2.99 -0.06 -1.38
CA GLY A 42 3.39 -1.47 -1.41
C GLY A 42 4.49 -1.75 -2.44
N VAL A 43 4.38 -1.15 -3.63
CA VAL A 43 5.44 -1.19 -4.65
C VAL A 43 6.74 -0.60 -4.13
N LYS A 44 6.71 0.54 -3.43
CA LYS A 44 7.93 1.15 -2.88
C LYS A 44 8.54 0.31 -1.75
N PHE A 45 7.73 -0.30 -0.90
CA PHE A 45 8.21 -1.22 0.13
C PHE A 45 8.80 -2.52 -0.45
N SER A 46 8.35 -2.96 -1.64
CA SER A 46 8.91 -4.14 -2.33
C SER A 46 10.37 -4.01 -2.77
N ALA A 47 10.93 -2.80 -2.75
CA ALA A 47 12.35 -2.58 -3.03
C ALA A 47 13.25 -2.81 -1.80
N LEU A 48 12.69 -2.87 -0.58
CA LEU A 48 13.45 -3.01 0.66
C LEU A 48 13.75 -4.47 1.02
N THR A 49 14.62 -4.66 2.01
CA THR A 49 14.87 -5.99 2.60
C THR A 49 13.62 -6.52 3.32
N PHE A 50 13.54 -7.85 3.50
CA PHE A 50 12.35 -8.50 4.07
C PHE A 50 11.93 -7.90 5.43
N LYS A 51 12.88 -7.80 6.37
CA LYS A 51 12.61 -7.25 7.72
C LYS A 51 12.16 -5.80 7.65
N GLU A 52 12.83 -4.98 6.84
CA GLU A 52 12.50 -3.55 6.70
C GLU A 52 11.16 -3.32 6.02
N ALA A 53 10.79 -4.16 5.05
CA ALA A 53 9.51 -4.08 4.38
C ALA A 53 8.36 -4.43 5.32
N VAL A 54 8.47 -5.53 6.09
CA VAL A 54 7.44 -5.92 7.07
C VAL A 54 7.25 -4.84 8.12
N ILE A 55 8.33 -4.37 8.74
CA ILE A 55 8.27 -3.30 9.74
C ILE A 55 7.73 -2.01 9.10
N GLY A 56 8.19 -1.67 7.90
CA GLY A 56 7.80 -0.46 7.19
C GLY A 56 6.31 -0.42 6.85
N ILE A 57 5.76 -1.53 6.34
CA ILE A 57 4.32 -1.67 6.05
C ILE A 57 3.53 -1.59 7.35
N THR A 58 3.92 -2.34 8.39
CA THR A 58 3.24 -2.34 9.70
C THR A 58 3.17 -0.92 10.28
N CYS A 59 4.30 -0.21 10.31
CA CYS A 59 4.35 1.17 10.81
C CYS A 59 3.51 2.12 9.94
N THR A 60 3.52 1.95 8.62
CA THR A 60 2.71 2.78 7.70
C THR A 60 1.22 2.62 7.98
N ILE A 61 0.75 1.38 8.17
CA ILE A 61 -0.64 1.09 8.52
C ILE A 61 -0.99 1.72 9.89
N ALA A 62 -0.14 1.50 10.89
CA ALA A 62 -0.36 2.01 12.25
C ALA A 62 -0.40 3.55 12.28
N TYR A 63 0.57 4.22 11.65
CA TYR A 63 0.61 5.68 11.57
C TYR A 63 -0.58 6.23 10.79
N SER A 64 -0.91 5.65 9.63
CA SER A 64 -2.05 6.12 8.82
C SER A 64 -3.38 5.97 9.57
N GLY A 65 -3.54 4.91 10.38
CA GLY A 65 -4.73 4.71 11.21
C GLY A 65 -4.79 5.66 12.40
N ILE A 66 -3.80 5.61 13.29
CA ILE A 66 -3.82 6.38 14.55
C ILE A 66 -3.73 7.87 14.28
N LEU A 67 -2.73 8.30 13.50
CA LEU A 67 -2.58 9.72 13.18
C LEU A 67 -3.67 10.18 12.20
N GLY A 68 -4.20 9.30 11.36
CA GLY A 68 -5.35 9.64 10.52
C GLY A 68 -6.57 10.02 11.33
N PHE A 69 -6.82 9.30 12.43
CA PHE A 69 -7.88 9.66 13.37
C PHE A 69 -7.63 11.03 14.04
N VAL A 70 -6.37 11.35 14.36
CA VAL A 70 -6.02 12.68 14.90
C VAL A 70 -6.21 13.77 13.85
N CYS A 71 -5.73 13.55 12.62
CA CYS A 71 -5.88 14.48 11.50
C CYS A 71 -7.34 14.72 11.13
N TYR A 72 -8.22 13.72 11.32
CA TYR A 72 -9.64 13.84 11.08
C TYR A 72 -10.27 15.00 11.86
N PHE A 73 -9.89 15.21 13.14
CA PHE A 73 -10.42 16.32 13.95
C PHE A 73 -10.12 17.71 13.39
N PHE A 74 -9.09 17.86 12.55
CA PHE A 74 -8.75 19.13 11.91
C PHE A 74 -9.31 19.22 10.48
N ILE A 75 -9.25 18.12 9.73
CA ILE A 75 -9.64 18.08 8.32
C ILE A 75 -11.16 18.09 8.18
N HIS A 76 -11.88 17.31 8.98
CA HIS A 76 -13.34 17.22 8.93
C HIS A 76 -14.03 18.58 9.10
N PRO A 77 -13.78 19.37 10.16
CA PRO A 77 -14.44 20.67 10.31
C PRO A 77 -14.03 21.66 9.22
N ALA A 78 -12.80 21.59 8.71
CA ALA A 78 -12.35 22.44 7.61
C ALA A 78 -13.10 22.13 6.31
N VAL A 79 -13.24 20.85 5.97
CA VAL A 79 -13.97 20.39 4.78
C VAL A 79 -15.47 20.66 4.91
N MET A 80 -16.05 20.37 6.07
CA MET A 80 -17.45 20.69 6.38
C MET A 80 -17.72 22.20 6.22
N GLY A 81 -16.88 23.06 6.82
CA GLY A 81 -17.03 24.51 6.70
C GLY A 81 -16.84 25.02 5.27
N MET A 82 -15.95 24.40 4.48
CA MET A 82 -15.78 24.71 3.07
C MET A 82 -17.00 24.28 2.25
N LEU A 83 -17.50 23.07 2.47
CA LEU A 83 -18.65 22.51 1.76
C LEU A 83 -19.90 23.31 2.08
N LEU A 84 -20.23 23.56 3.35
CA LEU A 84 -21.41 24.36 3.71
C LEU A 84 -21.43 25.77 3.10
N LYS A 85 -20.27 26.35 2.81
CA LYS A 85 -20.17 27.67 2.14
C LYS A 85 -20.38 27.61 0.62
N ARG A 86 -20.18 26.45 -0.01
CA ARG A 86 -20.13 26.31 -1.48
C ARG A 86 -21.09 25.24 -2.04
N SER A 87 -21.64 24.38 -1.20
CA SER A 87 -22.39 23.18 -1.53
C SER A 87 -23.12 22.60 -0.29
N VAL A 88 -23.64 21.37 -0.41
CA VAL A 88 -24.29 20.62 0.67
C VAL A 88 -23.29 19.67 1.32
N TYR A 89 -23.38 19.52 2.64
CA TYR A 89 -22.59 18.56 3.40
C TYR A 89 -23.42 17.33 3.76
N PHE A 90 -22.90 16.14 3.46
CA PHE A 90 -23.51 14.86 3.83
C PHE A 90 -22.67 14.16 4.90
N GLN A 91 -23.24 14.03 6.09
CA GLN A 91 -22.62 13.27 7.16
C GLN A 91 -23.02 11.80 7.06
N LEU A 92 -22.04 10.90 7.10
CA LEU A 92 -22.30 9.46 7.12
C LEU A 92 -22.83 9.01 8.48
N ASP A 93 -23.76 8.06 8.44
CA ASP A 93 -24.16 7.30 9.62
C ASP A 93 -22.97 6.51 10.19
N ILE A 94 -22.96 6.27 11.51
CA ILE A 94 -21.89 5.58 12.23
C ILE A 94 -21.59 4.22 11.59
N LYS A 95 -22.61 3.49 11.15
CA LYS A 95 -22.42 2.20 10.46
C LYS A 95 -21.59 2.34 9.19
N ALA A 96 -21.90 3.35 8.37
CA ALA A 96 -21.17 3.61 7.13
C ALA A 96 -19.75 4.13 7.39
N GLN A 97 -19.54 4.92 8.45
CA GLN A 97 -18.21 5.36 8.88
C GLN A 97 -17.33 4.15 9.27
N MET A 98 -17.86 3.26 10.10
CA MET A 98 -17.16 2.03 10.50
C MET A 98 -16.86 1.12 9.31
N LEU A 99 -17.80 1.01 8.38
CA LEU A 99 -17.63 0.24 7.15
C LEU A 99 -16.50 0.80 6.27
N PHE A 100 -16.41 2.13 6.13
CA PHE A 100 -15.31 2.78 5.42
C PHE A 100 -13.95 2.49 6.08
N VAL A 101 -13.86 2.60 7.41
CA VAL A 101 -12.64 2.27 8.16
C VAL A 101 -12.25 0.80 7.95
N ALA A 102 -13.23 -0.11 8.00
CA ALA A 102 -12.99 -1.54 7.74
C ALA A 102 -12.49 -1.79 6.31
N TYR A 103 -13.07 -1.13 5.30
CA TYR A 103 -12.58 -1.21 3.93
C TYR A 103 -11.15 -0.69 3.80
N CYS A 104 -10.85 0.47 4.41
CA CYS A 104 -9.49 0.99 4.40
C CYS A 104 -8.52 0.00 5.04
N PHE A 105 -8.86 -0.58 6.19
CA PHE A 105 -8.01 -1.58 6.85
C PHE A 105 -7.73 -2.79 5.94
N VAL A 106 -8.76 -3.37 5.31
CA VAL A 106 -8.62 -4.50 4.40
C VAL A 106 -7.77 -4.12 3.17
N ILE A 107 -7.99 -2.94 2.59
CA ILE A 107 -7.21 -2.48 1.43
C ILE A 107 -5.75 -2.26 1.84
N PHE A 108 -5.48 -1.66 3.01
CA PHE A 108 -4.12 -1.49 3.53
C PHE A 108 -3.40 -2.81 3.78
N MET A 109 -4.09 -3.86 4.22
CA MET A 109 -3.52 -5.22 4.29
C MET A 109 -3.05 -5.73 2.91
N GLY A 110 -3.65 -5.23 1.83
CA GLY A 110 -3.20 -5.45 0.45
C GLY A 110 -1.76 -5.00 0.18
N MET A 111 -1.18 -4.09 0.98
CA MET A 111 0.26 -3.75 0.86
C MET A 111 1.15 -4.98 1.06
N TYR A 112 0.79 -5.88 2.00
CA TYR A 112 1.51 -7.12 2.21
C TYR A 112 1.42 -8.06 1.01
N LEU A 113 0.26 -8.13 0.36
CA LEU A 113 0.07 -8.95 -0.83
C LEU A 113 0.94 -8.44 -1.99
N VAL A 114 0.93 -7.13 -2.26
CA VAL A 114 1.78 -6.52 -3.30
C VAL A 114 3.26 -6.80 -3.03
N TRP A 115 3.68 -6.63 -1.78
CA TRP A 115 5.04 -6.92 -1.37
C TRP A 115 5.41 -8.40 -1.55
N LEU A 116 4.57 -9.33 -1.09
CA LEU A 116 4.79 -10.78 -1.23
C LEU A 116 4.87 -11.20 -2.69
N ILE A 117 3.95 -10.74 -3.54
CA ILE A 117 3.92 -11.07 -4.97
C ILE A 117 5.24 -10.65 -5.63
N ARG A 118 5.72 -9.43 -5.35
CA ARG A 118 6.99 -8.90 -5.87
C ARG A 118 8.19 -9.67 -5.32
N PHE A 119 8.20 -9.97 -4.02
CA PHE A 119 9.30 -10.68 -3.38
C PHE A 119 9.43 -12.12 -3.93
N CYS A 120 8.32 -12.86 -3.99
CA CYS A 120 8.27 -14.19 -4.57
C CYS A 120 8.65 -14.16 -6.06
N GLY A 121 8.13 -13.19 -6.82
CA GLY A 121 8.47 -13.02 -8.24
C GLY A 121 9.98 -12.84 -8.46
N ARG A 122 10.64 -12.00 -7.65
CA ARG A 122 12.10 -11.81 -7.72
C ARG A 122 12.87 -13.09 -7.40
N LYS A 123 12.53 -13.78 -6.31
CA LYS A 123 13.20 -15.04 -5.94
C LYS A 123 13.01 -16.14 -6.98
N THR A 124 11.83 -16.23 -7.57
CA THR A 124 11.56 -17.19 -8.65
C THR A 124 12.41 -16.86 -9.87
N ALA A 125 12.46 -15.59 -10.29
CA ALA A 125 13.30 -15.17 -11.42
C ALA A 125 14.80 -15.44 -11.18
N GLU A 126 15.31 -15.16 -9.98
CA GLU A 126 16.70 -15.46 -9.59
C GLU A 126 16.99 -16.96 -9.66
N LYS A 127 16.07 -17.80 -9.18
CA LYS A 127 16.22 -19.26 -9.22
C LYS A 127 16.17 -19.81 -10.64
N PHE A 128 15.30 -19.28 -11.50
CA PHE A 128 15.27 -19.64 -12.91
C PHE A 128 16.58 -19.26 -13.62
N ARG A 129 17.12 -18.07 -13.35
CA ARG A 129 18.39 -17.63 -13.93
C ARG A 129 19.55 -18.53 -13.47
N SER A 130 19.65 -18.83 -12.18
CA SER A 130 20.67 -19.73 -11.65
C SER A 130 20.55 -21.15 -12.21
N ASN A 131 19.33 -21.67 -12.38
CA ASN A 131 19.13 -22.98 -13.02
C ASN A 131 19.53 -22.97 -14.50
N SER A 132 19.29 -21.87 -15.21
CA SER A 132 19.71 -21.69 -16.60
C SER A 132 21.23 -21.60 -16.73
N GLU A 133 21.89 -20.87 -15.84
CA GLU A 133 23.36 -20.76 -15.78
C GLU A 133 23.98 -22.15 -15.52
N LYS A 134 23.48 -22.89 -14.52
CA LYS A 134 23.93 -24.26 -14.23
C LYS A 134 23.69 -25.22 -15.40
N ALA A 135 22.53 -25.13 -16.05
CA ALA A 135 22.24 -25.94 -17.23
C ALA A 135 23.23 -25.65 -18.38
N GLY A 136 23.64 -24.39 -18.55
CA GLY A 136 24.71 -24.00 -19.47
C GLY A 136 26.05 -24.61 -19.10
N GLU A 137 26.48 -24.48 -17.84
CA GLU A 137 27.74 -25.09 -17.35
C GLU A 137 27.75 -26.62 -17.50
N TYR A 138 26.63 -27.31 -17.29
CA TYR A 138 26.53 -28.76 -17.52
C TYR A 138 26.67 -29.13 -19.00
N ILE A 139 26.15 -28.29 -19.91
CA ILE A 139 26.29 -28.50 -21.35
C ILE A 139 27.76 -28.30 -21.75
N GLU A 140 28.39 -27.22 -21.31
CA GLU A 140 29.79 -26.90 -21.62
C GLU A 140 30.76 -27.99 -21.14
N ASN A 141 30.62 -28.42 -19.87
CA ASN A 141 31.42 -29.53 -19.33
C ASN A 141 31.18 -30.86 -20.07
N ALA A 142 29.96 -31.12 -20.56
CA ALA A 142 29.65 -32.34 -21.32
C ALA A 142 30.23 -32.35 -22.75
N PHE A 143 30.65 -31.18 -23.27
CA PHE A 143 31.32 -31.05 -24.56
C PHE A 143 32.85 -30.99 -24.43
N ASP A 144 33.39 -30.53 -23.28
CA ASP A 144 34.83 -30.58 -22.98
C ASP A 144 35.34 -32.00 -22.71
N ASP A 145 34.53 -32.88 -22.11
CA ASP A 145 34.90 -34.28 -21.84
C ASP A 145 35.02 -35.17 -23.09
N LYS A 146 34.80 -34.63 -24.30
CA LYS A 146 34.89 -35.37 -25.58
C LYS A 146 36.16 -35.12 -26.40
N GLU A 147 37.13 -34.37 -25.88
CA GLU A 147 38.38 -34.06 -26.59
C GLU A 147 39.62 -34.91 -26.18
N ASN A 148 39.44 -36.03 -25.45
CA ASN A 148 40.51 -37.02 -25.21
C ASN A 148 40.24 -38.38 -25.86
#